data_AF-Q5VNP2-F1
#
_entry.id   AF-Q5VNP2-F1
#
_cell.length_a   1.000
_cell.length_b   1.000
_cell.length_c   1.000
_cell.angle_alpha   90.00
_cell.angle_beta   90.00
_cell.angle_gamma   90.00
#
_symmetry.space_group_name_H-M   'P 1'
#
loop_
_entity.id
_entity.type
_entity.pdbx_description
1 polymer ?
#
loop_
_entity_poly.entity_id
_entity_poly.type
_entity_poly.pdbx_seq_one_letter_code
_entity_poly.pdbx_strand_id
1 'polypeptide(L)'
;MVQIKELGEGSSHAGQVVIRGLPSELSYADLADYFIKYGKIVDLIIIRAKGTAQAGDSAKITYADAAISDKIIKCRHIIKGKHVVVDRTLMEDTIQYKDKKTNRRITLDGLPWTVSNDDIVHFFSPYGTVVDHQITQKDENKLSEGSGFVLFSSELAVIKILSNGNTVNLGGEKVSINRSGAFVIAATGHHIKHPFLLPSEIFSSLFPHQKDGLEWLWRLHCEKSGGGILADDMGLGKTRQASAFLAGLFYSDLTQRVLIVAPGTILHQWIAELTKVGFNEDLIHSFWCAKTRHDSLAQVLKEGGVLLITYDLVRLYNEELNGMSSKSSKMRRACPSWDYVILDEGHVLKNPNTKNAAALKSLSRGQTVVLTGTPVQNNLSEFHSLMSLCCPTVLGSLAAFERDFCKPIDMGNVLEATTEVVMISSKKAMEFRKMVRPYFLRRTKESIESLLPNKADLVIWLKLTPYQI
;
A
#
# COMPACT_ATOMS: atom_id res chain seq x y z
N MET A 1 42.69 -18.49 -15.04
CA MET A 1 43.04 -17.05 -15.02
C MET A 1 41.75 -16.27 -15.10
N VAL A 2 41.30 -15.67 -14.00
CA VAL A 2 40.09 -14.82 -13.99
C VAL A 2 40.55 -13.39 -14.25
N GLN A 3 40.25 -12.88 -15.45
CA GLN A 3 40.55 -11.50 -15.82
C GLN A 3 39.57 -10.57 -15.09
N ILE A 4 40.11 -9.69 -14.25
CA ILE A 4 39.40 -8.53 -13.71
C ILE A 4 39.49 -7.46 -14.79
N LYS A 5 38.38 -7.13 -15.45
CA LYS A 5 38.27 -5.97 -16.33
C LYS A 5 37.38 -4.93 -15.67
N GLU A 6 37.94 -3.75 -15.43
CA GLU A 6 37.18 -2.55 -15.13
C GLU A 6 36.28 -2.22 -16.34
N LEU A 7 35.00 -1.95 -16.08
CA LEU A 7 34.03 -1.61 -17.11
C LEU A 7 34.32 -0.20 -17.61
N GLY A 8 34.90 -0.11 -18.80
CA GLY A 8 35.01 1.12 -19.57
C GLY A 8 33.64 1.54 -20.13
N GLU A 9 33.36 2.83 -20.02
CA GLU A 9 32.21 3.50 -20.61
C GLU A 9 32.22 3.35 -22.14
N GLY A 10 31.10 2.92 -22.73
CA GLY A 10 30.87 2.99 -24.18
C GLY A 10 30.75 1.66 -24.92
N SER A 11 29.65 0.91 -24.72
CA SER A 11 29.18 -0.07 -25.71
C SER A 11 27.67 -0.25 -25.61
N SER A 12 26.98 -0.29 -26.75
CA SER A 12 25.52 -0.27 -26.86
C SER A 12 24.82 -1.36 -26.01
N HIS A 13 23.83 -0.95 -25.21
CA HIS A 13 23.08 -1.82 -24.29
C HIS A 13 22.12 -2.82 -24.97
N ALA A 14 22.13 -2.91 -26.30
CA ALA A 14 21.22 -3.75 -27.06
C ALA A 14 21.60 -5.23 -26.90
N GLY A 15 20.73 -6.02 -26.27
CA GLY A 15 20.91 -7.47 -26.06
C GLY A 15 21.41 -7.89 -24.67
N GLN A 16 21.57 -6.96 -23.73
CA GLN A 16 21.96 -7.25 -22.35
C GLN A 16 20.74 -7.54 -21.47
N VAL A 17 20.84 -8.57 -20.63
CA VAL A 17 19.87 -8.90 -19.57
C VAL A 17 20.59 -9.18 -18.25
N VAL A 18 19.96 -8.83 -17.14
CA VAL A 18 20.43 -9.14 -15.79
C VAL A 18 19.48 -10.16 -15.17
N ILE A 19 20.04 -11.21 -14.61
CA ILE A 19 19.32 -12.28 -13.92
C ILE A 19 19.56 -12.07 -12.41
N ARG A 20 18.49 -12.11 -11.62
CA ARG A 20 18.51 -11.93 -10.17
C ARG A 20 17.89 -13.15 -9.47
N GLY A 21 18.32 -13.39 -8.23
CA GLY A 21 17.78 -14.47 -7.40
C GLY A 21 18.36 -15.84 -7.71
N LEU A 22 19.58 -15.91 -8.25
CA LEU A 22 20.24 -17.17 -8.56
C LEU A 22 20.42 -18.06 -7.30
N PRO A 23 20.36 -19.40 -7.43
CA PRO A 23 20.80 -20.30 -6.37
C PRO A 23 22.31 -20.17 -6.11
N SER A 24 22.73 -20.22 -4.84
CA SER A 24 24.14 -20.09 -4.43
C SER A 24 25.05 -21.24 -4.90
N GLU A 25 24.45 -22.34 -5.33
CA GLU A 25 25.09 -23.57 -5.80
C GLU A 25 25.14 -23.69 -7.33
N LEU A 26 24.87 -22.59 -8.04
CA LEU A 26 24.84 -22.56 -9.49
C LEU A 26 26.25 -22.27 -10.06
N SER A 27 26.71 -23.15 -10.96
CA SER A 27 28.00 -22.96 -11.66
C SER A 27 27.84 -22.07 -12.90
N TYR A 28 28.96 -21.53 -13.41
CA TYR A 28 28.98 -20.86 -14.71
C TYR A 28 28.44 -21.75 -15.84
N ALA A 29 28.80 -23.05 -15.82
CA ALA A 29 28.35 -24.01 -16.81
C ALA A 29 26.83 -24.22 -16.75
N ASP A 30 26.26 -24.35 -15.54
CA ASP A 30 24.81 -24.53 -15.34
C ASP A 30 24.01 -23.35 -15.92
N LEU A 31 24.51 -22.12 -15.73
CA LEU A 31 23.89 -20.91 -16.30
C LEU A 31 24.00 -20.87 -17.82
N ALA A 32 25.19 -21.14 -18.35
CA ALA A 32 25.42 -21.15 -19.79
C ALA A 32 24.51 -22.17 -20.48
N ASP A 33 24.44 -23.39 -19.96
CA ASP A 33 23.59 -24.47 -20.50
C ASP A 33 22.09 -24.13 -20.43
N TYR A 34 21.64 -23.46 -19.36
CA TYR A 34 20.24 -23.06 -19.26
C TYR A 34 19.86 -21.96 -20.26
N PHE A 35 20.74 -20.99 -20.48
CA PHE A 35 20.43 -19.79 -21.26
C PHE A 35 20.84 -19.87 -22.74
N ILE A 36 21.71 -20.82 -23.13
CA ILE A 36 22.11 -21.03 -24.53
C ILE A 36 20.94 -21.47 -25.42
N LYS A 37 19.92 -22.10 -24.85
CA LYS A 37 18.70 -22.53 -25.56
C LYS A 37 17.90 -21.37 -26.16
N TYR A 38 18.08 -20.15 -25.66
CA TYR A 38 17.41 -18.95 -26.17
C TYR A 38 18.20 -18.28 -27.31
N GLY A 39 19.49 -18.60 -27.45
CA GLY A 39 20.34 -18.23 -28.58
C GLY A 39 21.80 -17.98 -28.17
N LYS A 40 22.59 -17.46 -29.11
CA LYS A 40 24.05 -17.33 -28.96
C LYS A 40 24.42 -16.28 -27.90
N ILE A 41 25.04 -16.73 -26.81
CA ILE A 41 25.59 -15.89 -25.75
C ILE A 41 26.94 -15.32 -26.19
N VAL A 42 27.10 -14.00 -26.13
CA VAL A 42 28.35 -13.28 -26.41
C VAL A 42 29.20 -13.18 -25.14
N ASP A 43 28.54 -12.91 -24.01
CA ASP A 43 29.21 -12.73 -22.73
C ASP A 43 28.29 -13.16 -21.58
N LEU A 44 28.87 -13.75 -20.54
CA LEU A 44 28.18 -14.17 -19.32
C LEU A 44 29.05 -13.85 -18.12
N ILE A 45 28.53 -13.02 -17.21
CA ILE A 45 29.27 -12.56 -16.03
C ILE A 45 28.43 -12.88 -14.79
N ILE A 46 28.99 -13.63 -13.84
CA ILE A 46 28.37 -13.83 -12.52
C ILE A 46 28.79 -12.67 -11.61
N ILE A 47 27.82 -11.90 -11.11
CA ILE A 47 28.03 -10.72 -10.28
C ILE A 47 28.04 -11.15 -8.82
N ARG A 48 29.22 -11.14 -8.19
CA ARG A 48 29.38 -11.44 -6.76
C ARG A 48 29.23 -10.18 -5.92
N ALA A 49 28.60 -10.30 -4.75
CA ALA A 49 28.57 -9.21 -3.78
C ALA A 49 30.00 -8.91 -3.28
N LYS A 50 30.36 -7.62 -3.19
CA LYS A 50 31.66 -7.19 -2.65
C LYS A 50 31.79 -7.71 -1.21
N GLY A 51 32.85 -8.47 -0.93
CA GLY A 51 33.18 -8.94 0.42
C GLY A 51 32.72 -10.36 0.78
N THR A 52 32.14 -11.13 -0.14
CA THR A 52 31.75 -12.53 0.10
C THR A 52 32.40 -13.50 -0.91
N ALA A 53 32.91 -14.64 -0.43
CA ALA A 53 33.42 -15.72 -1.28
C ALA A 53 32.30 -16.60 -1.89
N GLN A 54 31.03 -16.33 -1.57
CA GLN A 54 29.87 -17.05 -2.09
C GLN A 54 29.55 -16.66 -3.54
N ALA A 55 29.00 -17.62 -4.31
CA ALA A 55 28.56 -17.38 -5.69
C ALA A 55 27.53 -16.26 -5.74
N GLY A 56 27.62 -15.42 -6.76
CA GLY A 56 26.80 -14.23 -6.88
C GLY A 56 25.31 -14.52 -7.09
N ASP A 57 24.45 -13.81 -6.37
CA ASP A 57 22.99 -13.89 -6.50
C ASP A 57 22.46 -13.37 -7.84
N SER A 58 23.33 -12.80 -8.68
CA SER A 58 22.96 -12.22 -9.96
C SER A 58 23.98 -12.52 -11.05
N ALA A 59 23.53 -12.54 -12.31
CA ALA A 59 24.38 -12.69 -13.48
C ALA A 59 23.95 -11.73 -14.59
N LYS A 60 24.89 -11.26 -15.38
CA LYS A 60 24.65 -10.49 -16.60
C LYS A 60 24.90 -11.39 -17.80
N ILE A 61 23.96 -11.43 -18.74
CA ILE A 61 24.10 -12.14 -20.01
C ILE A 61 23.95 -11.15 -21.15
N THR A 62 24.85 -11.23 -22.12
CA THR A 62 24.80 -10.47 -23.36
C THR A 62 24.54 -11.44 -24.52
N TYR A 63 23.44 -11.23 -25.25
CA TYR A 63 23.08 -12.02 -26.43
C TYR A 63 23.58 -11.36 -27.72
N ALA A 64 23.85 -12.16 -28.74
CA ALA A 64 24.24 -11.66 -30.06
C ALA A 64 23.08 -10.97 -30.82
N ASP A 65 21.85 -11.39 -30.54
CA ASP A 65 20.62 -10.81 -31.12
C ASP A 65 19.80 -10.14 -30.01
N ALA A 66 19.52 -8.85 -30.18
CA ALA A 66 18.74 -8.05 -29.25
C ALA A 66 17.30 -8.55 -29.08
N ALA A 67 16.70 -9.17 -30.10
CA ALA A 67 15.34 -9.70 -30.03
C ALA A 67 15.19 -10.87 -29.06
N ILE A 68 16.29 -11.57 -28.74
CA ILE A 68 16.31 -12.65 -27.75
C ILE A 68 16.07 -12.09 -26.35
N SER A 69 16.65 -10.92 -26.03
CA SER A 69 16.47 -10.30 -24.70
C SER A 69 14.99 -10.01 -24.39
N ASP A 70 14.22 -9.53 -25.36
CA ASP A 70 12.75 -9.31 -25.20
C ASP A 70 11.98 -10.60 -24.96
N LYS A 71 12.38 -11.71 -25.60
CA LYS A 71 11.75 -13.02 -25.44
C LYS A 71 12.02 -13.62 -24.06
N ILE A 72 13.23 -13.44 -23.54
CA ILE A 72 13.63 -14.01 -22.25
C ILE A 72 12.93 -13.28 -21.10
N ILE A 73 12.83 -11.95 -21.15
CA ILE A 73 12.18 -11.14 -20.10
C ILE A 73 10.69 -11.50 -19.94
N LYS A 74 10.03 -11.89 -21.04
CA LYS A 74 8.62 -12.32 -21.02
C LYS A 74 8.41 -13.76 -20.52
N CYS A 75 9.48 -14.55 -20.40
CA CYS A 75 9.40 -15.95 -19.99
C CYS A 75 9.60 -16.08 -18.47
N ARG A 76 8.88 -17.03 -17.87
CA ARG A 76 9.14 -17.46 -16.49
C ARG A 76 10.33 -18.40 -16.46
N HIS A 77 11.28 -18.19 -15.56
CA HIS A 77 12.49 -18.99 -15.45
C HIS A 77 12.59 -19.66 -14.08
N ILE A 78 12.76 -20.98 -14.07
CA ILE A 78 12.94 -21.76 -12.86
C ILE A 78 14.26 -22.51 -13.01
N ILE A 79 15.22 -22.21 -12.14
CA ILE A 79 16.57 -22.80 -12.16
C ILE A 79 16.78 -23.49 -10.82
N LYS A 80 17.05 -24.80 -10.84
CA LYS A 80 17.17 -25.65 -9.64
C LYS A 80 16.00 -25.45 -8.64
N GLY A 81 14.78 -25.35 -9.14
CA GLY A 81 13.56 -25.19 -8.32
C GLY A 81 13.32 -23.79 -7.75
N LYS A 82 14.22 -22.83 -7.99
CA LYS A 82 14.06 -21.42 -7.58
C LYS A 82 13.65 -20.56 -8.77
N HIS A 83 12.67 -19.70 -8.55
CA HIS A 83 12.29 -18.70 -9.55
C HIS A 83 13.39 -17.63 -9.66
N VAL A 84 13.79 -17.32 -10.89
CA VAL A 84 14.78 -16.27 -11.17
C VAL A 84 14.14 -15.15 -11.97
N VAL A 85 14.49 -13.91 -11.65
CA VAL A 85 13.97 -12.70 -12.30
C VAL A 85 14.95 -12.29 -13.38
N VAL A 86 14.44 -11.93 -14.57
CA VAL A 86 15.27 -11.44 -15.69
C VAL A 86 14.78 -10.05 -16.10
N ASP A 87 15.65 -9.05 -16.03
CA ASP A 87 15.36 -7.66 -16.36
C ASP A 87 16.44 -7.04 -17.27
N ARG A 88 16.17 -5.83 -17.78
CA ARG A 88 17.11 -5.05 -18.63
C ARG A 88 17.93 -4.03 -17.84
N THR A 89 17.68 -3.92 -16.54
CA THR A 89 18.14 -2.79 -15.74
C THR A 89 19.59 -3.01 -15.32
N LEU A 90 20.51 -2.42 -16.08
CA LEU A 90 21.91 -2.28 -15.67
C LEU A 90 21.99 -1.39 -14.43
N MET A 91 22.94 -1.70 -13.55
CA MET A 91 23.08 -1.08 -12.23
C MET A 91 23.54 0.39 -12.34
N GLU A 92 22.60 1.27 -12.65
CA GLU A 92 22.61 2.71 -12.38
C GLU A 92 21.21 3.12 -11.93
N ASP A 93 20.79 2.52 -10.81
CA ASP A 93 19.84 3.07 -9.84
C ASP A 93 19.75 2.05 -8.72
N THR A 94 20.22 2.47 -7.54
CA THR A 94 20.48 1.61 -6.39
C THR A 94 19.16 1.16 -5.76
N ILE A 95 18.49 0.16 -6.34
CA ILE A 95 17.57 -0.69 -5.60
C ILE A 95 18.45 -1.68 -4.83
N GLN A 96 18.76 -1.27 -3.59
CA GLN A 96 19.48 -2.03 -2.60
C GLN A 96 18.93 -3.46 -2.53
N TYR A 97 19.77 -4.44 -2.92
CA TYR A 97 19.65 -5.77 -2.35
C TYR A 97 19.68 -5.58 -0.82
N LYS A 98 18.56 -5.90 -0.17
CA LYS A 98 18.36 -5.83 1.28
C LYS A 98 19.50 -6.55 2.01
N ASP A 99 20.53 -5.80 2.34
CA ASP A 99 21.48 -6.22 3.36
C ASP A 99 20.68 -6.17 4.67
N LYS A 100 20.61 -7.28 5.43
CA LYS A 100 19.94 -7.35 6.75
C LYS A 100 20.44 -6.28 7.76
N LYS A 101 21.43 -5.48 7.38
CA LYS A 101 21.91 -4.30 8.09
C LYS A 101 20.92 -3.12 8.06
N THR A 102 20.12 -2.92 7.01
CA THR A 102 19.22 -1.74 6.93
C THR A 102 18.09 -1.81 7.95
N ASN A 103 17.51 -2.99 8.15
CA ASN A 103 16.46 -3.24 9.15
C ASN A 103 16.89 -2.95 10.59
N ARG A 104 18.19 -3.00 10.86
CA ARG A 104 18.78 -2.79 12.18
C ARG A 104 19.29 -1.36 12.39
N ARG A 105 19.22 -0.51 11.36
CA ARG A 105 19.77 0.85 11.38
C ARG A 105 18.66 1.88 11.47
N ILE A 106 18.79 2.82 12.39
CA ILE A 106 17.99 4.06 12.44
C ILE A 106 18.86 5.24 12.02
N THR A 107 18.27 6.22 11.37
CA THR A 107 18.83 7.55 11.15
C THR A 107 18.17 8.53 12.11
N LEU A 108 18.97 9.48 12.58
CA LEU A 108 18.58 10.54 13.50
C LEU A 108 18.72 11.84 12.75
N ASP A 109 17.65 12.63 12.68
CA ASP A 109 17.64 13.94 12.03
C ASP A 109 17.20 15.00 13.05
N GLY A 110 17.87 16.15 13.06
CA GLY A 110 17.63 17.23 14.04
C GLY A 110 18.41 17.08 15.35
N LEU A 111 19.57 16.41 15.32
CA LEU A 111 20.45 16.30 16.49
C LEU A 111 21.03 17.68 16.87
N PRO A 112 20.94 18.09 18.15
CA PRO A 112 21.63 19.28 18.63
C PRO A 112 23.15 19.14 18.48
N TRP A 113 23.84 20.24 18.20
CA TRP A 113 25.30 20.26 18.05
C TRP A 113 26.04 19.90 19.35
N THR A 114 25.34 19.93 20.49
CA THR A 114 25.87 19.58 21.81
C THR A 114 25.90 18.07 22.08
N VAL A 115 25.20 17.26 21.27
CA VAL A 115 25.10 15.81 21.48
C VAL A 115 26.36 15.13 20.96
N SER A 116 27.05 14.39 21.84
CA SER A 116 28.21 13.58 21.49
C SER A 116 27.82 12.16 21.05
N ASN A 117 28.76 11.43 20.44
CA ASN A 117 28.55 10.01 20.12
C ASN A 117 28.27 9.17 21.38
N ASP A 118 28.88 9.50 22.52
CA ASP A 118 28.65 8.82 23.80
C ASP A 118 27.23 9.04 24.32
N ASP A 119 26.67 10.24 24.14
CA ASP A 119 25.28 10.56 24.50
C ASP A 119 24.29 9.73 23.68
N ILE A 120 24.57 9.52 22.39
CA ILE A 120 23.76 8.65 21.51
C ILE A 120 23.80 7.21 22.04
N VAL A 121 24.98 6.65 22.31
CA VAL A 121 25.09 5.28 22.82
C VAL A 121 24.38 5.14 24.17
N HIS A 122 24.57 6.09 25.09
CA HIS A 122 23.94 6.08 26.39
C HIS A 122 22.40 6.11 26.27
N PHE A 123 21.86 7.00 25.44
CA PHE A 123 20.43 7.13 25.21
C PHE A 123 19.79 5.90 24.56
N PHE A 124 20.48 5.27 23.60
CA PHE A 124 19.95 4.14 22.84
C PHE A 124 20.24 2.76 23.45
N SER A 125 21.19 2.67 24.38
CA SER A 125 21.55 1.41 25.07
C SER A 125 20.37 0.67 25.74
N PRO A 126 19.34 1.33 26.34
CA PRO A 126 18.24 0.62 26.97
C PRO A 126 17.33 -0.12 25.99
N TYR A 127 17.34 0.27 24.71
CA TYR A 127 16.50 -0.35 23.67
C TYR A 127 17.15 -1.61 23.09
N GLY A 128 18.48 -1.67 23.09
CA GLY A 128 19.27 -2.83 22.67
C GLY A 128 20.74 -2.48 22.46
N THR A 129 21.56 -3.50 22.20
CA THR A 129 23.00 -3.31 21.99
C THR A 129 23.26 -2.58 20.67
N VAL A 130 23.87 -1.40 20.76
CA VAL A 130 24.36 -0.61 19.62
C VAL A 130 25.64 -1.27 19.09
N VAL A 131 25.65 -1.62 17.80
CA VAL A 131 26.77 -2.21 17.06
C VAL A 131 27.64 -1.15 16.42
N ASP A 132 27.01 -0.08 15.92
CA ASP A 132 27.67 1.02 15.22
C ASP A 132 26.85 2.30 15.38
N HIS A 133 27.50 3.45 15.39
CA HIS A 133 26.83 4.75 15.46
C HIS A 133 27.76 5.84 14.94
N GLN A 134 27.20 6.83 14.28
CA GLN A 134 27.97 7.95 13.76
C GLN A 134 27.09 9.19 13.61
N ILE A 135 27.57 10.33 14.08
CA ILE A 135 27.04 11.66 13.75
C ILE A 135 27.65 12.09 12.41
N THR A 136 26.82 12.49 11.47
CA THR A 136 27.25 13.04 10.18
C THR A 136 27.95 14.39 10.41
N GLN A 137 29.12 14.57 9.83
CA GLN A 137 29.93 15.78 9.95
C GLN A 137 30.17 16.38 8.56
N LYS A 138 30.13 17.72 8.43
CA LYS A 138 30.60 18.37 7.19
C LYS A 138 32.10 18.22 7.06
N ASP A 139 32.54 17.69 5.92
CA ASP A 139 33.92 17.32 5.59
C ASP A 139 34.95 18.46 5.79
N GLU A 140 34.54 19.73 5.80
CA GLU A 140 35.47 20.86 5.89
C GLU A 140 35.80 21.32 7.32
N ASN A 141 34.89 21.13 8.30
CA ASN A 141 35.05 21.71 9.65
C ASN A 141 34.78 20.74 10.81
N LYS A 142 34.47 19.46 10.54
CA LYS A 142 34.01 18.47 11.56
C LYS A 142 32.79 18.92 12.38
N LEU A 143 32.08 19.94 11.91
CA LEU A 143 30.83 20.40 12.53
C LEU A 143 29.73 19.38 12.23
N SER A 144 28.95 19.02 13.25
CA SER A 144 27.81 18.13 13.13
C SER A 144 26.79 18.71 12.14
N GLU A 145 26.31 17.90 11.20
CA GLU A 145 25.19 18.26 10.31
C GLU A 145 23.83 18.20 11.00
N GLY A 146 23.79 17.88 12.30
CA GLY A 146 22.55 17.62 13.01
C GLY A 146 21.86 16.34 12.52
N SER A 147 22.59 15.43 11.88
CA SER A 147 22.10 14.11 11.51
C SER A 147 23.08 13.02 11.92
N GLY A 148 22.62 11.79 12.01
CA GLY A 148 23.46 10.64 12.35
C GLY A 148 22.73 9.32 12.15
N PHE A 149 23.38 8.21 12.51
CA PHE A 149 22.74 6.90 12.51
C PHE A 149 23.16 6.05 13.70
N VAL A 150 22.33 5.06 14.03
CA VAL A 150 22.59 4.03 15.04
C VAL A 150 22.21 2.68 14.46
N LEU A 151 23.13 1.72 14.50
CA LEU A 151 22.93 0.34 14.09
C LEU A 151 22.81 -0.53 15.34
N PHE A 152 21.72 -1.30 15.45
CA PHE A 152 21.52 -2.24 16.55
C PHE A 152 21.95 -3.65 16.18
N SER A 153 22.24 -4.46 17.20
CA SER A 153 22.47 -5.90 17.04
C SER A 153 21.22 -6.64 16.55
N SER A 154 20.04 -6.19 17.01
CA SER A 154 18.74 -6.79 16.76
C SER A 154 17.74 -5.79 16.20
N GLU A 155 16.92 -6.23 15.25
CA GLU A 155 15.81 -5.44 14.70
C GLU A 155 14.74 -5.14 15.76
N LEU A 156 14.63 -5.97 16.81
CA LEU A 156 13.71 -5.73 17.92
C LEU A 156 13.99 -4.42 18.66
N ALA A 157 15.27 -3.99 18.72
CA ALA A 157 15.63 -2.73 19.34
C ALA A 157 15.07 -1.54 18.54
N VAL A 158 15.18 -1.60 17.20
CA VAL A 158 14.62 -0.62 16.28
C VAL A 158 13.10 -0.55 16.42
N ILE A 159 12.42 -1.70 16.48
CA ILE A 159 10.97 -1.77 16.67
C ILE A 159 10.54 -1.16 18.01
N LYS A 160 11.27 -1.45 19.11
CA LYS A 160 10.98 -0.89 20.44
C LYS A 160 11.15 0.63 20.52
N ILE A 161 12.14 1.18 19.81
CA ILE A 161 12.34 2.63 19.73
C ILE A 161 11.17 3.26 18.99
N LEU A 162 10.86 2.74 17.81
CA LEU A 162 9.84 3.29 16.93
C LEU A 162 8.41 3.08 17.45
N SER A 163 8.19 2.09 18.33
CA SER A 163 6.92 1.95 19.04
C SER A 163 6.62 3.11 19.98
N ASN A 164 7.64 3.85 20.44
CA ASN A 164 7.47 5.04 21.26
C ASN A 164 7.23 6.32 20.42
N GLY A 165 7.21 6.20 19.10
CA GLY A 165 7.08 7.30 18.14
C GLY A 165 8.37 7.58 17.36
N ASN A 166 8.25 8.46 16.36
CA ASN A 166 9.38 8.85 15.49
C ASN A 166 10.12 10.08 16.01
N THR A 167 9.91 10.47 17.26
CA THR A 167 10.54 11.65 17.82
C THR A 167 10.99 11.35 19.23
N VAL A 168 12.26 11.61 19.53
CA VAL A 168 12.83 11.49 20.87
C VAL A 168 13.38 12.83 21.31
N ASN A 169 13.36 13.08 22.61
CA ASN A 169 14.03 14.24 23.17
C ASN A 169 15.48 13.86 23.50
N LEU A 170 16.42 14.43 22.75
CA LEU A 170 17.86 14.20 22.87
C LEU A 170 18.54 15.56 22.99
N GLY A 171 19.30 15.79 24.07
CA GLY A 171 19.97 17.07 24.31
C GLY A 171 19.03 18.26 24.54
N GLY A 172 17.74 18.04 24.81
CA GLY A 172 16.74 19.09 25.00
C GLY A 172 15.94 19.45 23.75
N GLU A 173 16.32 18.93 22.57
CA GLU A 173 15.57 19.13 21.32
C GLU A 173 14.87 17.86 20.86
N LYS A 174 13.85 18.05 20.02
CA LYS A 174 13.09 16.96 19.41
C LYS A 174 13.83 16.45 18.18
N VAL A 175 14.47 15.30 18.32
CA VAL A 175 15.18 14.59 17.25
C VAL A 175 14.23 13.61 16.58
N SER A 176 14.08 13.68 15.26
CA SER A 176 13.32 12.70 14.50
C SER A 176 14.12 11.43 14.27
N ILE A 177 13.52 10.29 14.57
CA ILE A 177 14.08 8.96 14.32
C ILE A 177 13.38 8.38 13.09
N ASN A 178 14.16 8.05 12.08
CA ASN A 178 13.71 7.34 10.91
C ASN A 178 14.36 5.96 10.89
N ARG A 179 13.61 4.90 10.60
CA ARG A 179 14.24 3.63 10.24
C ARG A 179 14.90 3.83 8.89
N SER A 180 16.14 3.38 8.72
CA SER A 180 16.86 3.56 7.45
C SER A 180 16.03 2.89 6.35
N GLY A 181 15.35 3.70 5.53
CA GLY A 181 14.45 3.25 4.47
C GLY A 181 13.02 2.90 4.88
N ALA A 182 12.53 3.20 6.09
CA ALA A 182 11.10 3.08 6.41
C ALA A 182 10.56 4.21 7.32
N PHE A 183 9.42 4.78 6.92
CA PHE A 183 8.55 5.61 7.74
C PHE A 183 7.74 4.74 8.70
N VAL A 184 7.57 5.21 9.93
CA VAL A 184 6.86 4.46 10.96
C VAL A 184 5.69 5.26 11.53
N ILE A 185 4.54 4.63 11.75
CA ILE A 185 3.46 5.21 12.54
C ILE A 185 3.31 4.34 13.78
N ALA A 186 3.51 4.93 14.96
CA ALA A 186 3.36 4.22 16.21
C ALA A 186 1.94 3.67 16.34
N ALA A 187 1.80 2.50 16.96
CA ALA A 187 0.50 1.93 17.26
C ALA A 187 -0.21 2.82 18.30
N THR A 188 -1.42 3.25 17.99
CA THR A 188 -2.26 4.02 18.92
C THR A 188 -3.39 3.14 19.43
N GLY A 189 -3.24 2.59 20.64
CA GLY A 189 -4.27 1.80 21.31
C GLY A 189 -3.79 0.50 21.92
N HIS A 190 -4.54 -0.02 22.90
CA HIS A 190 -4.18 -1.18 23.72
C HIS A 190 -4.05 -2.51 22.94
N HIS A 191 -4.54 -2.56 21.70
CA HIS A 191 -4.72 -3.81 20.96
C HIS A 191 -3.64 -4.12 19.92
N ILE A 192 -2.78 -3.16 19.56
CA ILE A 192 -1.73 -3.37 18.55
C ILE A 192 -0.38 -3.05 19.16
N LYS A 193 0.53 -4.04 19.13
CA LYS A 193 1.90 -3.91 19.65
C LYS A 193 2.93 -3.56 18.57
N HIS A 194 2.58 -3.73 17.31
CA HIS A 194 3.50 -3.53 16.19
C HIS A 194 3.19 -2.20 15.48
N PRO A 195 4.20 -1.37 15.23
CA PRO A 195 3.98 -0.12 14.53
C PRO A 195 3.75 -0.38 13.03
N PHE A 196 3.11 0.57 12.36
CA PHE A 196 2.95 0.53 10.91
C PHE A 196 4.26 0.99 10.26
N LEU A 197 4.85 0.15 9.43
CA LEU A 197 6.09 0.40 8.71
C LEU A 197 5.78 0.54 7.22
N LEU A 198 6.23 1.63 6.59
CA LEU A 198 6.13 1.85 5.15
C LEU A 198 7.50 2.26 4.61
N PRO A 199 8.01 1.67 3.52
CA PRO A 199 9.26 2.13 2.92
C PRO A 199 9.30 3.64 2.68
N SER A 200 10.41 4.27 3.04
CA SER A 200 10.56 5.73 3.02
C SER A 200 10.41 6.30 1.61
N GLU A 201 10.82 5.56 0.57
CA GLU A 201 10.65 6.00 -0.82
C GLU A 201 9.16 6.15 -1.15
N ILE A 202 8.34 5.18 -0.74
CA ILE A 202 6.89 5.23 -0.96
C ILE A 202 6.28 6.39 -0.18
N PHE A 203 6.62 6.53 1.10
CA PHE A 203 6.09 7.61 1.93
C PHE A 203 6.47 9.00 1.38
N SER A 204 7.70 9.18 0.93
CA SER A 204 8.17 10.43 0.31
C SER A 204 7.44 10.76 -0.99
N SER A 205 6.98 9.74 -1.74
CA SER A 205 6.22 9.92 -2.98
C SER A 205 4.77 10.38 -2.77
N LEU A 206 4.27 10.35 -1.53
CA LEU A 206 2.90 10.74 -1.20
C LEU A 206 2.79 12.24 -0.92
N PHE A 207 1.69 12.84 -1.39
CA PHE A 207 1.34 14.22 -1.03
C PHE A 207 1.00 14.35 0.47
N PRO A 208 1.12 15.56 1.07
CA PRO A 208 0.80 15.78 2.48
C PRO A 208 -0.58 15.25 2.90
N HIS A 209 -1.63 15.55 2.12
CA HIS A 209 -2.95 15.00 2.43
C HIS A 209 -2.96 13.47 2.33
N GLN A 210 -2.29 12.86 1.36
CA GLN A 210 -2.24 11.40 1.29
C GLN A 210 -1.58 10.78 2.53
N LYS A 211 -0.59 11.46 3.12
CA LYS A 211 0.05 11.06 4.40
C LYS A 211 -0.91 11.17 5.57
N ASP A 212 -1.66 12.26 5.70
CA ASP A 212 -2.69 12.40 6.75
C ASP A 212 -3.76 11.30 6.63
N GLY A 213 -4.08 10.96 5.37
CA GLY A 213 -5.05 9.92 5.08
C GLY A 213 -4.53 8.52 5.40
N LEU A 214 -3.22 8.29 5.29
CA LEU A 214 -2.56 7.06 5.70
C LEU A 214 -2.60 6.89 7.23
N GLU A 215 -2.33 7.96 7.98
CA GLU A 215 -2.44 7.99 9.44
C GLU A 215 -3.89 7.75 9.88
N TRP A 216 -4.86 8.35 9.19
CA TRP A 216 -6.27 8.11 9.46
C TRP A 216 -6.67 6.65 9.24
N LEU A 217 -6.23 6.02 8.14
CA LEU A 217 -6.45 4.59 7.89
C LEU A 217 -5.78 3.71 8.96
N TRP A 218 -4.58 4.08 9.39
CA TRP A 218 -3.87 3.38 10.46
C TRP A 218 -4.59 3.45 11.79
N ARG A 219 -5.18 4.61 12.14
CA ARG A 219 -6.01 4.75 13.33
C ARG A 219 -7.23 3.81 13.30
N LEU A 220 -7.92 3.73 12.16
CA LEU A 220 -9.05 2.80 11.99
C LEU A 220 -8.60 1.32 12.13
N HIS A 221 -7.40 0.99 11.67
CA HIS A 221 -6.79 -0.32 11.90
C HIS A 221 -6.62 -0.60 13.39
N CYS A 222 -6.00 0.33 14.12
CA CYS A 222 -5.71 0.20 15.55
C CYS A 222 -6.97 0.06 16.42
N GLU A 223 -7.99 0.85 16.12
CA GLU A 223 -9.26 0.85 16.87
C GLU A 223 -10.13 -0.38 16.58
N LYS A 224 -9.76 -1.23 15.60
CA LYS A 224 -10.57 -2.36 15.12
C LYS A 224 -12.01 -1.96 14.80
N SER A 225 -12.15 -0.78 14.21
CA SER A 225 -13.41 -0.05 14.13
C SER A 225 -14.37 -0.59 13.04
N GLY A 226 -13.97 -1.65 12.33
CA GLY A 226 -14.64 -2.22 11.16
C GLY A 226 -14.19 -1.58 9.84
N GLY A 227 -13.60 -0.38 9.88
CA GLY A 227 -13.05 0.33 8.72
C GLY A 227 -13.59 1.75 8.59
N GLY A 228 -13.76 2.26 7.37
CA GLY A 228 -14.21 3.64 7.14
C GLY A 228 -14.35 4.01 5.67
N ILE A 229 -14.81 5.25 5.43
CA ILE A 229 -15.04 5.79 4.09
C ILE A 229 -14.01 6.89 3.80
N LEU A 230 -13.18 6.67 2.78
CA LEU A 230 -12.29 7.69 2.20
C LEU A 230 -13.03 8.37 1.04
N ALA A 231 -13.60 9.53 1.35
CA ALA A 231 -14.49 10.31 0.50
C ALA A 231 -13.82 11.54 -0.13
N ASP A 232 -12.51 11.49 -0.37
CA ASP A 232 -11.76 12.56 -1.02
C ASP A 232 -12.24 12.81 -2.45
N ASP A 233 -12.16 14.06 -2.90
CA ASP A 233 -12.49 14.46 -4.27
C ASP A 233 -11.72 13.64 -5.32
N MET A 234 -12.36 13.48 -6.49
CA MET A 234 -11.76 12.78 -7.62
C MET A 234 -10.47 13.47 -8.07
N GLY A 235 -9.38 12.71 -8.15
CA GLY A 235 -8.05 13.22 -8.51
C GLY A 235 -7.09 13.41 -7.33
N LEU A 236 -7.56 13.36 -6.08
CA LEU A 236 -6.68 13.46 -4.90
C LEU A 236 -5.83 12.20 -4.64
N GLY A 237 -6.01 11.13 -5.43
CA GLY A 237 -5.17 9.93 -5.38
C GLY A 237 -5.57 8.91 -4.33
N LYS A 238 -6.88 8.69 -4.10
CA LYS A 238 -7.41 7.67 -3.18
C LYS A 238 -6.82 6.28 -3.40
N THR A 239 -6.69 5.86 -4.67
CA THR A 239 -6.09 4.57 -5.05
C THR A 239 -4.63 4.47 -4.59
N ARG A 240 -3.82 5.51 -4.83
CA ARG A 240 -2.40 5.57 -4.39
C ARG A 240 -2.30 5.47 -2.86
N GLN A 241 -3.14 6.22 -2.15
CA GLN A 241 -3.19 6.21 -0.69
C GLN A 241 -3.58 4.84 -0.14
N ALA A 242 -4.62 4.22 -0.70
CA ALA A 242 -5.06 2.88 -0.33
C ALA A 242 -3.98 1.82 -0.62
N SER A 243 -3.34 1.87 -1.79
CA SER A 243 -2.23 0.98 -2.14
C SER A 243 -1.04 1.15 -1.19
N ALA A 244 -0.65 2.38 -0.87
CA ALA A 244 0.43 2.65 0.08
C ALA A 244 0.10 2.14 1.49
N PHE A 245 -1.16 2.30 1.92
CA PHE A 245 -1.61 1.73 3.19
C PHE A 245 -1.51 0.20 3.22
N LEU A 246 -2.00 -0.47 2.17
CA LEU A 246 -1.84 -1.92 2.05
C LEU A 246 -0.37 -2.33 2.03
N ALA A 247 0.48 -1.63 1.27
CA ALA A 247 1.90 -1.93 1.19
C ALA A 247 2.57 -1.88 2.56
N GLY A 248 2.24 -0.89 3.39
CA GLY A 248 2.76 -0.80 4.74
C GLY A 248 2.20 -1.89 5.67
N LEU A 249 0.93 -2.28 5.53
CA LEU A 249 0.37 -3.40 6.29
C LEU A 249 1.06 -4.73 5.96
N PHE A 250 1.31 -5.01 4.68
CA PHE A 250 2.05 -6.20 4.25
C PHE A 250 3.51 -6.15 4.69
N TYR A 251 4.17 -4.99 4.59
CA TYR A 251 5.54 -4.80 5.05
C TYR A 251 5.68 -4.98 6.56
N SER A 252 4.62 -4.70 7.32
CA SER A 252 4.55 -4.87 8.78
C SER A 252 4.05 -6.24 9.22
N ASP A 253 3.79 -7.17 8.29
CA ASP A 253 3.18 -8.49 8.54
C ASP A 253 1.82 -8.43 9.30
N LEU A 254 1.06 -7.34 9.12
CA LEU A 254 -0.23 -7.09 9.81
C LEU A 254 -1.44 -7.61 9.03
N THR A 255 -1.26 -7.92 7.75
CA THR A 255 -2.32 -8.42 6.86
C THR A 255 -1.74 -9.50 5.96
N GLN A 256 -2.56 -10.50 5.64
CA GLN A 256 -2.19 -11.56 4.70
C GLN A 256 -3.12 -11.59 3.49
N ARG A 257 -4.42 -11.36 3.68
CA ARG A 257 -5.41 -11.50 2.61
C ARG A 257 -6.21 -10.23 2.42
N VAL A 258 -6.12 -9.65 1.22
CA VAL A 258 -6.83 -8.42 0.86
C VAL A 258 -7.69 -8.62 -0.38
N LEU A 259 -8.94 -8.18 -0.32
CA LEU A 259 -9.84 -8.15 -1.46
C LEU A 259 -10.05 -6.72 -1.94
N ILE A 260 -9.76 -6.44 -3.20
CA ILE A 260 -10.05 -5.15 -3.83
C ILE A 260 -11.19 -5.37 -4.82
N VAL A 261 -12.32 -4.72 -4.55
CA VAL A 261 -13.52 -4.76 -5.38
C VAL A 261 -13.65 -3.42 -6.09
N ALA A 262 -13.61 -3.44 -7.41
CA ALA A 262 -13.65 -2.22 -8.21
C ALA A 262 -14.40 -2.45 -9.54
N PRO A 263 -14.88 -1.39 -10.22
CA PRO A 263 -15.35 -1.49 -11.60
C PRO A 263 -14.28 -2.09 -12.52
N GLY A 264 -14.70 -2.89 -13.51
CA GLY A 264 -13.76 -3.57 -14.41
C GLY A 264 -12.79 -2.64 -15.14
N THR A 265 -13.20 -1.40 -15.42
CA THR A 265 -12.41 -0.39 -16.12
C THR A 265 -11.19 0.09 -15.35
N ILE A 266 -11.18 -0.01 -14.01
CA ILE A 266 -10.11 0.55 -13.17
C ILE A 266 -9.19 -0.50 -12.55
N LEU A 267 -9.47 -1.80 -12.73
CA LEU A 267 -8.64 -2.87 -12.16
C LEU A 267 -7.19 -2.83 -12.66
N HIS A 268 -6.97 -2.46 -13.92
CA HIS A 268 -5.62 -2.30 -14.48
C HIS A 268 -4.86 -1.16 -13.81
N GLN A 269 -5.56 -0.08 -13.46
CA GLN A 269 -4.98 1.05 -12.74
C GLN A 269 -4.60 0.64 -11.31
N TRP A 270 -5.43 -0.17 -10.64
CA TRP A 270 -5.10 -0.73 -9.34
C TRP A 270 -3.82 -1.58 -9.38
N ILE A 271 -3.67 -2.47 -10.36
CA ILE A 271 -2.43 -3.25 -10.54
C ILE A 271 -1.23 -2.32 -10.67
N ALA A 272 -1.31 -1.32 -11.57
CA ALA A 272 -0.21 -0.38 -11.78
C ALA A 272 0.15 0.39 -10.51
N GLU A 273 -0.84 0.83 -9.73
CA GLU A 273 -0.57 1.56 -8.48
C GLU A 273 -0.01 0.65 -7.38
N LEU A 274 -0.46 -0.60 -7.28
CA LEU A 274 0.09 -1.60 -6.35
C LEU A 274 1.56 -1.90 -6.68
N THR A 275 1.88 -2.13 -7.95
CA THR A 275 3.27 -2.36 -8.40
C THR A 275 4.15 -1.14 -8.09
N LYS A 276 3.66 0.08 -8.33
CA LYS A 276 4.41 1.31 -8.03
C LYS A 276 4.63 1.58 -6.53
N VAL A 277 3.86 0.98 -5.63
CA VAL A 277 4.13 1.04 -4.18
C VAL A 277 4.93 -0.17 -3.70
N GLY A 278 5.52 -0.95 -4.61
CA GLY A 278 6.43 -2.03 -4.26
C GLY A 278 5.77 -3.37 -3.93
N PHE A 279 4.50 -3.59 -4.32
CA PHE A 279 3.97 -4.96 -4.32
C PHE A 279 4.70 -5.80 -5.38
N ASN A 280 5.15 -6.98 -4.97
CA ASN A 280 5.60 -8.00 -5.90
C ASN A 280 4.40 -8.48 -6.72
N GLU A 281 4.59 -8.63 -8.03
CA GLU A 281 3.54 -9.10 -8.94
C GLU A 281 2.97 -10.47 -8.52
N ASP A 282 3.80 -11.31 -7.88
CA ASP A 282 3.38 -12.62 -7.35
C ASP A 282 2.33 -12.52 -6.24
N LEU A 283 2.18 -11.37 -5.58
CA LEU A 283 1.15 -11.14 -4.55
C LEU A 283 -0.13 -10.54 -5.14
N ILE A 284 -0.13 -10.15 -6.42
CA ILE A 284 -1.26 -9.47 -7.07
C ILE A 284 -1.98 -10.47 -7.96
N HIS A 285 -3.24 -10.77 -7.61
CA HIS A 285 -4.04 -11.78 -8.29
C HIS A 285 -5.28 -11.18 -8.94
N SER A 286 -5.55 -11.57 -10.18
CA SER A 286 -6.71 -11.11 -10.95
C SER A 286 -7.83 -12.16 -10.98
N PHE A 287 -9.04 -11.78 -10.55
CA PHE A 287 -10.19 -12.71 -10.55
C PHE A 287 -11.12 -12.58 -11.77
N TRP A 288 -10.79 -11.77 -12.78
CA TRP A 288 -11.67 -11.62 -13.96
C TRP A 288 -11.42 -12.66 -15.06
N CYS A 289 -10.22 -13.22 -15.17
CA CYS A 289 -9.92 -14.23 -16.19
C CYS A 289 -10.56 -15.59 -15.84
N ALA A 290 -11.47 -16.07 -16.69
CA ALA A 290 -12.19 -17.33 -16.45
C ALA A 290 -11.28 -18.56 -16.31
N LYS A 291 -10.13 -18.56 -16.99
CA LYS A 291 -9.19 -19.69 -16.98
C LYS A 291 -8.38 -19.78 -15.68
N THR A 292 -8.05 -18.66 -15.07
CA THR A 292 -7.09 -18.59 -13.94
C THR A 292 -7.73 -18.18 -12.63
N ARG A 293 -9.02 -17.83 -12.60
CA ARG A 293 -9.68 -17.27 -11.40
C ARG A 293 -9.66 -18.22 -10.19
N HIS A 294 -9.94 -19.51 -10.40
CA HIS A 294 -9.98 -20.48 -9.31
C HIS A 294 -8.57 -20.74 -8.76
N ASP A 295 -7.56 -20.81 -9.62
CA ASP A 295 -6.15 -20.94 -9.22
C ASP A 295 -5.68 -19.69 -8.44
N SER A 296 -6.04 -18.51 -8.94
CA SER A 296 -5.72 -17.22 -8.31
C SER A 296 -6.34 -17.10 -6.91
N LEU A 297 -7.62 -17.50 -6.78
CA LEU A 297 -8.28 -17.52 -5.48
C LEU A 297 -7.65 -18.55 -4.55
N ALA A 298 -7.39 -19.77 -5.03
CA ALA A 298 -6.74 -20.80 -4.23
C ALA A 298 -5.35 -20.36 -3.74
N GLN A 299 -4.60 -19.65 -4.57
CA GLN A 299 -3.29 -19.10 -4.22
C GLN A 299 -3.40 -18.03 -3.12
N VAL A 300 -4.28 -17.03 -3.27
CA VAL A 300 -4.49 -16.00 -2.23
C VAL A 300 -4.98 -16.60 -0.92
N LEU A 301 -5.85 -17.60 -0.98
CA LEU A 301 -6.33 -18.29 0.22
C LEU A 301 -5.21 -19.07 0.92
N LYS A 302 -4.23 -19.60 0.20
CA LYS A 302 -3.13 -20.40 0.74
C LYS A 302 -1.93 -19.56 1.20
N GLU A 303 -1.47 -18.65 0.35
CA GLU A 303 -0.20 -17.92 0.50
C GLU A 303 -0.41 -16.47 0.95
N GLY A 304 -1.65 -15.96 0.87
CA GLY A 304 -1.95 -14.54 1.03
C GLY A 304 -1.74 -13.77 -0.27
N GLY A 305 -2.01 -12.47 -0.21
CA GLY A 305 -1.91 -11.56 -1.34
C GLY A 305 -3.14 -10.66 -1.48
N VAL A 306 -3.15 -9.95 -2.59
CA VAL A 306 -4.20 -9.01 -2.98
C VAL A 306 -4.98 -9.62 -4.14
N LEU A 307 -6.26 -9.91 -3.92
CA LEU A 307 -7.18 -10.36 -4.97
C LEU A 307 -7.98 -9.18 -5.50
N LEU A 308 -7.90 -8.95 -6.80
CA LEU A 308 -8.67 -7.92 -7.50
C LEU A 308 -9.86 -8.55 -8.22
N ILE A 309 -11.07 -8.03 -7.97
CA ILE A 309 -12.33 -8.59 -8.48
C ILE A 309 -13.33 -7.48 -8.86
N THR A 310 -14.26 -7.77 -9.76
CA THR A 310 -15.38 -6.87 -10.07
C THR A 310 -16.58 -7.11 -9.15
N TYR A 311 -17.42 -6.09 -8.98
CA TYR A 311 -18.66 -6.19 -8.20
C TYR A 311 -19.56 -7.36 -8.64
N ASP A 312 -19.69 -7.60 -9.94
CA ASP A 312 -20.53 -8.66 -10.48
C ASP A 312 -19.98 -10.06 -10.16
N LEU A 313 -18.65 -10.21 -10.15
CA LEU A 313 -18.01 -11.48 -9.83
C LEU A 313 -18.08 -11.81 -8.34
N VAL A 314 -18.04 -10.81 -7.45
CA VAL A 314 -18.28 -11.02 -6.02
C VAL A 314 -19.65 -11.65 -5.79
N ARG A 315 -20.67 -11.15 -6.50
CA ARG A 315 -22.02 -11.71 -6.42
C ARG A 315 -22.08 -13.15 -6.91
N LEU A 316 -21.43 -13.46 -8.04
CA LEU A 316 -21.48 -14.79 -8.66
C LEU A 316 -20.71 -15.84 -7.83
N TYR A 317 -19.61 -15.45 -7.20
CA TYR A 317 -18.67 -16.34 -6.52
C TYR A 317 -18.65 -16.14 -5.00
N ASN A 318 -19.72 -15.60 -4.44
CA ASN A 318 -19.81 -15.28 -3.01
C ASN A 318 -19.57 -16.51 -2.12
N GLU A 319 -20.06 -17.69 -2.52
CA GLU A 319 -19.84 -18.94 -1.79
C GLU A 319 -18.35 -19.35 -1.79
N GLU A 320 -17.70 -19.29 -2.95
CA GLU A 320 -16.26 -19.60 -3.08
C GLU A 320 -15.38 -18.61 -2.30
N LEU A 321 -15.71 -17.32 -2.36
CA LEU A 321 -14.99 -16.26 -1.63
C LEU A 321 -15.11 -16.40 -0.10
N ASN A 322 -16.18 -17.04 0.38
CA ASN A 322 -16.38 -17.39 1.78
C ASN A 322 -15.85 -18.79 2.14
N GLY A 323 -15.21 -19.49 1.19
CA GLY A 323 -14.68 -20.84 1.36
C GLY A 323 -15.74 -21.94 1.43
N MET A 324 -16.98 -21.65 1.07
CA MET A 324 -18.07 -22.61 0.96
C MET A 324 -18.06 -23.26 -0.43
N SER A 325 -17.03 -24.06 -0.73
CA SER A 325 -17.08 -24.88 -1.94
C SER A 325 -17.93 -26.12 -1.68
N SER A 326 -19.07 -26.17 -2.36
CA SER A 326 -20.03 -27.27 -2.39
C SER A 326 -19.36 -28.53 -2.94
N LYS A 327 -18.80 -29.39 -2.06
CA LYS A 327 -18.51 -30.84 -2.25
C LYS A 327 -17.72 -31.51 -1.10
N SER A 328 -17.34 -30.83 -0.02
CA SER A 328 -16.56 -31.44 1.07
C SER A 328 -17.20 -31.27 2.46
N SER A 329 -18.30 -31.98 2.70
CA SER A 329 -19.07 -32.00 3.95
C SER A 329 -18.37 -32.55 5.20
N LYS A 330 -17.03 -32.65 5.25
CA LYS A 330 -16.29 -33.29 6.36
C LYS A 330 -15.13 -32.49 6.95
N MET A 331 -14.92 -31.24 6.54
CA MET A 331 -13.79 -30.46 7.02
C MET A 331 -14.22 -29.01 7.31
N ARG A 332 -14.76 -28.75 8.52
CA ARG A 332 -15.01 -27.40 9.07
C ARG A 332 -13.70 -26.66 9.36
N ARG A 333 -12.71 -26.72 8.46
CA ARG A 333 -11.47 -25.95 8.58
C ARG A 333 -11.80 -24.49 8.30
N ALA A 334 -11.33 -23.62 9.19
CA ALA A 334 -11.58 -22.19 9.30
C ALA A 334 -12.00 -21.53 7.97
N CYS A 335 -13.21 -20.96 7.94
CA CYS A 335 -13.67 -20.15 6.82
C CYS A 335 -12.60 -19.09 6.51
N PRO A 336 -12.18 -18.93 5.25
CA PRO A 336 -11.22 -17.90 4.90
C PRO A 336 -11.81 -16.54 5.25
N SER A 337 -11.15 -15.84 6.17
CA SER A 337 -11.44 -14.44 6.48
C SER A 337 -10.54 -13.55 5.64
N TRP A 338 -11.13 -12.55 4.99
CA TRP A 338 -10.40 -11.45 4.40
C TRP A 338 -9.99 -10.47 5.49
N ASP A 339 -8.71 -10.13 5.60
CA ASP A 339 -8.27 -9.18 6.63
C ASP A 339 -8.74 -7.77 6.27
N TYR A 340 -8.62 -7.44 4.98
CA TYR A 340 -9.07 -6.18 4.40
C TYR A 340 -9.92 -6.36 3.15
N VAL A 341 -10.94 -5.53 3.03
CA VAL A 341 -11.74 -5.37 1.83
C VAL A 341 -11.74 -3.89 1.43
N ILE A 342 -11.28 -3.59 0.21
CA ILE A 342 -11.35 -2.24 -0.35
C ILE A 342 -12.45 -2.22 -1.41
N LEU A 343 -13.40 -1.30 -1.25
CA LEU A 343 -14.52 -1.11 -2.17
C LEU A 343 -14.31 0.21 -2.90
N ASP A 344 -13.84 0.14 -4.14
CA ASP A 344 -13.62 1.32 -4.96
C ASP A 344 -14.88 1.72 -5.72
N GLU A 345 -15.08 3.02 -5.91
CA GLU A 345 -16.33 3.59 -6.40
C GLU A 345 -17.55 3.11 -5.61
N GLY A 346 -17.48 3.23 -4.28
CA GLY A 346 -18.49 2.73 -3.35
C GLY A 346 -19.91 3.23 -3.63
N HIS A 347 -20.09 4.34 -4.35
CA HIS A 347 -21.40 4.86 -4.76
C HIS A 347 -22.23 3.84 -5.55
N VAL A 348 -21.60 2.84 -6.18
CA VAL A 348 -22.28 1.68 -6.82
C VAL A 348 -23.14 0.89 -5.83
N LEU A 349 -22.79 0.92 -4.54
CA LEU A 349 -23.45 0.18 -3.46
C LEU A 349 -24.49 1.00 -2.68
N LYS A 350 -24.92 2.14 -3.23
CA LYS A 350 -25.86 3.06 -2.57
C LYS A 350 -27.22 2.44 -2.22
N ASN A 351 -27.66 1.44 -2.98
CA ASN A 351 -28.91 0.75 -2.74
C ASN A 351 -28.65 -0.55 -1.94
N PRO A 352 -29.13 -0.64 -0.68
CA PRO A 352 -28.85 -1.76 0.21
C PRO A 352 -29.53 -3.06 -0.24
N ASN A 353 -30.56 -2.96 -1.10
CA ASN A 353 -31.31 -4.11 -1.62
C ASN A 353 -30.65 -4.76 -2.84
N THR A 354 -29.52 -4.22 -3.30
CA THR A 354 -28.80 -4.81 -4.44
C THR A 354 -28.15 -6.13 -4.05
N LYS A 355 -28.16 -7.09 -4.99
CA LYS A 355 -27.50 -8.40 -4.80
C LYS A 355 -26.00 -8.26 -4.51
N ASN A 356 -25.36 -7.22 -5.04
CA ASN A 356 -23.95 -6.93 -4.80
C ASN A 356 -23.72 -6.47 -3.35
N ALA A 357 -24.55 -5.57 -2.82
CA ALA A 357 -24.49 -5.16 -1.42
C ALA A 357 -24.76 -6.33 -0.47
N ALA A 358 -25.74 -7.18 -0.78
CA ALA A 358 -26.04 -8.39 0.00
C ALA A 358 -24.86 -9.37 0.02
N ALA A 359 -24.23 -9.63 -1.14
CA ALA A 359 -23.06 -10.50 -1.25
C ALA A 359 -21.87 -9.94 -0.44
N LEU A 360 -21.61 -8.64 -0.55
CA LEU A 360 -20.56 -7.99 0.23
C LEU A 360 -20.84 -8.00 1.73
N LYS A 361 -22.09 -7.91 2.18
CA LYS A 361 -22.44 -8.02 3.60
C LYS A 361 -22.25 -9.43 4.16
N SER A 362 -22.44 -10.47 3.33
CA SER A 362 -22.21 -11.86 3.74
C SER A 362 -20.74 -12.29 3.75
N LEU A 363 -19.85 -11.48 3.18
CA LEU A 363 -18.43 -11.79 3.09
C LEU A 363 -17.76 -11.74 4.47
N SER A 364 -17.09 -12.82 4.87
CA SER A 364 -16.28 -12.85 6.10
C SER A 364 -15.07 -11.93 5.97
N ARG A 365 -15.06 -10.82 6.72
CA ARG A 365 -14.03 -9.78 6.62
C ARG A 365 -13.70 -9.12 7.96
N GLY A 366 -12.46 -8.68 8.11
CA GLY A 366 -11.96 -7.93 9.26
C GLY A 366 -12.27 -6.44 9.15
N GLN A 367 -11.66 -5.77 8.19
CA GLN A 367 -11.86 -4.33 7.96
C GLN A 367 -12.29 -4.02 6.53
N THR A 368 -13.15 -3.02 6.36
CA THR A 368 -13.63 -2.57 5.05
C THR A 368 -13.39 -1.08 4.85
N VAL A 369 -12.67 -0.73 3.79
CA VAL A 369 -12.42 0.66 3.40
C VAL A 369 -13.20 0.94 2.11
N VAL A 370 -14.11 1.90 2.17
CA VAL A 370 -14.87 2.35 0.99
C VAL A 370 -14.19 3.60 0.41
N LEU A 371 -13.82 3.55 -0.87
CA LEU A 371 -13.33 4.71 -1.59
C LEU A 371 -14.46 5.27 -2.45
N THR A 372 -14.70 6.58 -2.34
CA THR A 372 -15.72 7.25 -3.17
C THR A 372 -15.35 8.71 -3.39
N GLY A 373 -15.66 9.26 -4.56
CA GLY A 373 -15.59 10.71 -4.79
C GLY A 373 -16.89 11.44 -4.43
N THR A 374 -17.98 10.69 -4.25
CA THR A 374 -19.35 11.22 -4.13
C THR A 374 -20.09 10.46 -3.01
N PRO A 375 -19.76 10.72 -1.74
CA PRO A 375 -20.27 9.94 -0.61
C PRO A 375 -21.78 10.08 -0.39
N VAL A 376 -22.37 11.22 -0.76
CA VAL A 376 -23.80 11.50 -0.67
C VAL A 376 -24.19 12.20 -1.97
N GLN A 377 -24.97 11.52 -2.82
CA GLN A 377 -25.52 12.15 -4.03
C GLN A 377 -26.93 12.66 -3.76
N ASN A 378 -27.80 11.83 -3.17
CA ASN A 378 -29.23 12.13 -3.14
C ASN A 378 -29.86 12.07 -1.73
N ASN A 379 -29.44 11.13 -0.88
CA ASN A 379 -30.13 10.90 0.40
C ASN A 379 -29.18 10.34 1.47
N LEU A 380 -29.43 10.67 2.75
CA LEU A 380 -28.76 10.09 3.91
C LEU A 380 -28.94 8.57 4.01
N SER A 381 -30.02 8.01 3.47
CA SER A 381 -30.23 6.55 3.40
C SER A 381 -29.17 5.83 2.53
N GLU A 382 -28.68 6.48 1.47
CA GLU A 382 -27.58 5.97 0.64
C GLU A 382 -26.29 5.90 1.49
N PHE A 383 -26.06 6.93 2.32
CA PHE A 383 -24.91 6.97 3.22
C PHE A 383 -24.96 5.88 4.30
N HIS A 384 -26.13 5.62 4.88
CA HIS A 384 -26.34 4.49 5.81
C HIS A 384 -25.94 3.17 5.17
N SER A 385 -26.30 2.98 3.90
CA SER A 385 -25.98 1.76 3.16
C SER A 385 -24.47 1.55 3.03
N LEU A 386 -23.71 2.60 2.73
CA LEU A 386 -22.24 2.54 2.68
C LEU A 386 -21.63 2.29 4.06
N MET A 387 -22.08 3.04 5.07
CA MET A 387 -21.61 2.87 6.44
C MET A 387 -21.91 1.48 7.00
N SER A 388 -23.03 0.86 6.61
CA SER A 388 -23.38 -0.50 7.01
C SER A 388 -22.40 -1.56 6.50
N LEU A 389 -21.62 -1.25 5.45
CA LEU A 389 -20.59 -2.15 4.93
C LEU A 389 -19.30 -2.06 5.78
N CYS A 390 -18.91 -0.87 6.22
CA CYS A 390 -17.71 -0.68 7.04
C CYS A 390 -17.97 -0.91 8.53
N CYS A 391 -18.99 -0.24 9.06
CA CYS A 391 -19.22 -0.09 10.50
C CYS A 391 -20.73 -0.26 10.80
N PRO A 392 -21.27 -1.50 10.76
CA PRO A 392 -22.70 -1.75 10.90
C PRO A 392 -23.28 -1.34 12.27
N THR A 393 -22.46 -1.27 13.31
CA THR A 393 -22.89 -0.97 14.69
C THR A 393 -23.02 0.53 14.97
N VAL A 394 -22.40 1.40 14.16
CA VAL A 394 -22.28 2.84 14.47
C VAL A 394 -23.61 3.57 14.27
N LEU A 395 -24.31 3.31 13.16
CA LEU A 395 -25.58 4.00 12.83
C LEU A 395 -26.84 3.23 13.23
N GLY A 396 -26.69 1.97 13.68
CA GLY A 396 -27.82 1.09 13.98
C GLY A 396 -28.60 0.64 12.74
N SER A 397 -29.84 0.19 12.96
CA SER A 397 -30.70 -0.30 11.87
C SER A 397 -31.16 0.85 10.96
N LEU A 398 -31.43 0.54 9.68
CA LEU A 398 -31.90 1.52 8.70
C LEU A 398 -33.17 2.25 9.19
N ALA A 399 -34.12 1.51 9.77
CA ALA A 399 -35.37 2.08 10.29
C ALA A 399 -35.16 3.05 11.47
N ALA A 400 -34.22 2.73 12.38
CA ALA A 400 -33.87 3.64 13.48
C ALA A 400 -33.17 4.89 12.94
N PHE A 401 -32.23 4.71 12.00
CA PHE A 401 -31.51 5.81 11.37
C PHE A 401 -32.44 6.76 10.59
N GLU A 402 -33.40 6.21 9.84
CA GLU A 402 -34.39 7.01 9.11
C GLU A 402 -35.29 7.82 10.05
N ARG A 403 -35.69 7.24 11.19
CA ARG A 403 -36.50 7.92 12.20
C ARG A 403 -35.72 9.02 12.93
N ASP A 404 -34.48 8.73 13.33
CA ASP A 404 -33.72 9.58 14.26
C ASP A 404 -32.94 10.69 13.52
N PHE A 405 -32.58 10.47 12.25
CA PHE A 405 -31.77 11.40 11.45
C PHE A 405 -32.42 11.81 10.12
N CYS A 406 -32.75 10.87 9.23
CA CYS A 406 -33.22 11.23 7.88
C CYS A 406 -34.47 12.11 7.92
N LYS A 407 -35.55 11.63 8.55
CA LYS A 407 -36.82 12.37 8.60
C LYS A 407 -36.68 13.76 9.26
N PRO A 408 -36.05 13.91 10.45
CA PRO A 408 -35.84 15.24 11.04
C PRO A 408 -34.99 16.18 10.17
N ILE A 409 -34.00 15.67 9.46
CA ILE A 409 -33.13 16.47 8.60
C ILE A 409 -33.89 16.91 7.33
N ASP A 410 -34.58 15.97 6.69
CA ASP A 410 -35.36 16.23 5.48
C ASP A 410 -36.50 17.24 5.76
N MET A 411 -37.20 17.12 6.89
CA MET A 411 -38.24 18.07 7.30
C MET A 411 -37.73 19.51 7.45
N GLY A 412 -36.48 19.69 7.90
CA GLY A 412 -35.88 21.02 8.02
C GLY A 412 -35.33 21.60 6.72
N ASN A 413 -35.22 20.80 5.64
CA ASN A 413 -34.79 21.25 4.32
C ASN A 413 -35.96 21.68 3.42
N VAL A 414 -37.21 21.49 3.88
CA VAL A 414 -38.40 21.96 3.16
C VAL A 414 -38.50 23.49 3.28
N LEU A 415 -38.78 24.18 2.16
CA LEU A 415 -38.85 25.65 2.11
C LEU A 415 -39.84 26.27 3.12
N GLU A 416 -40.88 25.51 3.50
CA GLU A 416 -41.95 25.94 4.40
C GLU A 416 -41.74 25.50 5.88
N ALA A 417 -40.55 25.00 6.22
CA ALA A 417 -40.26 24.51 7.58
C ALA A 417 -40.28 25.65 8.62
N THR A 418 -40.90 25.41 9.78
CA THR A 418 -40.89 26.37 10.89
C THR A 418 -39.48 26.51 11.47
N THR A 419 -39.19 27.66 12.09
CA THR A 419 -37.88 27.92 12.72
C THR A 419 -37.49 26.84 13.74
N GLU A 420 -38.46 26.29 14.47
CA GLU A 420 -38.24 25.20 15.42
C GLU A 420 -37.75 23.92 14.72
N VAL A 421 -38.36 23.54 13.60
CA VAL A 421 -37.99 22.36 12.81
C VAL A 421 -36.60 22.53 12.21
N VAL A 422 -36.26 23.72 11.71
CA VAL A 422 -34.92 24.03 11.18
C VAL A 422 -33.84 23.95 12.29
N MET A 423 -34.16 24.37 13.51
CA MET A 423 -33.23 24.22 14.64
C MET A 423 -33.02 22.75 15.03
N ILE A 424 -34.10 21.96 15.05
CA ILE A 424 -34.03 20.51 15.33
C ILE A 424 -33.22 19.80 14.25
N SER A 425 -33.45 20.11 12.96
CA SER A 425 -32.74 19.51 11.84
C SER A 425 -31.23 19.80 11.91
N SER A 426 -30.86 21.06 12.19
CA SER A 426 -29.46 21.48 12.36
C SER A 426 -28.78 20.77 13.53
N LYS A 427 -29.48 20.64 14.67
CA LYS A 427 -28.97 19.90 15.84
C LYS A 427 -28.74 18.43 15.51
N LYS A 428 -29.68 17.78 14.82
CA LYS A 428 -29.58 16.39 14.37
C LYS A 428 -28.48 16.17 13.33
N ALA A 429 -28.33 17.10 12.38
CA ALA A 429 -27.24 17.07 11.42
C ALA A 429 -25.86 17.22 12.10
N MET A 430 -25.75 18.06 13.13
CA MET A 430 -24.52 18.20 13.91
C MET A 430 -24.19 16.95 14.73
N GLU A 431 -25.20 16.34 15.37
CA GLU A 431 -25.07 15.06 16.08
C GLU A 431 -24.58 13.96 15.14
N PHE A 432 -25.21 13.83 13.96
CA PHE A 432 -24.81 12.89 12.92
C PHE A 432 -23.37 13.10 12.44
N ARG A 433 -22.98 14.35 12.13
CA ARG A 433 -21.61 14.68 11.72
C ARG A 433 -20.58 14.29 12.77
N LYS A 434 -20.86 14.54 14.07
CA LYS A 434 -19.96 14.17 15.16
C LYS A 434 -19.77 12.65 15.26
N MET A 435 -20.86 11.89 15.08
CA MET A 435 -20.84 10.42 15.14
C MET A 435 -20.04 9.80 13.99
N VAL A 436 -20.18 10.35 12.79
CA VAL A 436 -19.58 9.80 11.56
C VAL A 436 -18.13 10.25 11.35
N ARG A 437 -17.74 11.43 11.88
CA ARG A 437 -16.40 12.04 11.68
C ARG A 437 -15.22 11.10 11.90
N PRO A 438 -15.18 10.19 12.90
CA PRO A 438 -14.05 9.28 13.06
C PRO A 438 -13.87 8.31 11.89
N TYR A 439 -14.98 7.90 11.26
CA TYR A 439 -15.07 6.86 10.24
C TYR A 439 -15.20 7.41 8.81
N PHE A 440 -15.23 8.72 8.66
CA PHE A 440 -15.43 9.39 7.39
C PHE A 440 -14.40 10.50 7.20
N LEU A 441 -13.52 10.33 6.21
CA LEU A 441 -12.53 11.33 5.82
C LEU A 441 -12.91 11.89 4.46
N ARG A 442 -13.11 13.21 4.38
CA ARG A 442 -13.37 13.92 3.12
C ARG A 442 -12.53 15.18 3.05
N ARG A 443 -11.74 15.29 1.97
CA ARG A 443 -11.01 16.50 1.60
C ARG A 443 -11.42 16.93 0.21
N THR A 444 -11.54 18.24 0.04
CA THR A 444 -11.93 18.83 -1.24
C THR A 444 -10.71 19.41 -1.94
N LYS A 445 -10.80 19.63 -3.25
CA LYS A 445 -9.70 20.27 -3.99
C LYS A 445 -9.40 21.67 -3.47
N GLU A 446 -10.42 22.40 -3.01
CA GLU A 446 -10.26 23.73 -2.44
C GLU A 446 -9.41 23.70 -1.16
N SER A 447 -9.56 22.64 -0.34
CA SER A 447 -8.74 22.47 0.87
C SER A 447 -7.25 22.21 0.59
N ILE A 448 -6.89 21.89 -0.66
CA ILE A 448 -5.54 21.54 -1.11
C ILE A 448 -5.05 22.52 -2.21
N GLU A 449 -5.79 23.61 -2.48
CA GLU A 449 -5.57 24.53 -3.61
C GLU A 449 -4.11 24.98 -3.78
N SER A 450 -3.38 25.19 -2.69
CA SER A 450 -1.95 25.55 -2.71
C SER A 450 -1.04 24.59 -3.48
N LEU A 451 -1.49 23.36 -3.74
CA LEU A 451 -0.74 22.32 -4.44
C LEU A 451 -1.24 22.05 -5.87
N LEU A 452 -2.30 22.71 -6.34
CA LEU A 452 -2.94 22.44 -7.63
C LEU A 452 -2.91 23.66 -8.56
N PRO A 453 -2.82 23.47 -9.88
CA PRO A 453 -2.98 24.58 -10.84
C PRO A 453 -4.42 25.11 -10.82
N ASN A 454 -4.59 26.40 -11.10
CA ASN A 454 -5.90 27.04 -11.16
C ASN A 454 -6.79 26.40 -12.24
N LYS A 455 -8.02 26.01 -11.87
CA LYS A 455 -9.03 25.51 -12.79
C LYS A 455 -9.93 26.67 -13.25
N ALA A 456 -10.08 26.83 -14.56
CA ALA A 456 -11.04 27.76 -15.15
C ALA A 456 -12.23 26.98 -15.72
N ASP A 457 -13.43 27.22 -15.18
CA ASP A 457 -14.68 26.64 -15.67
C ASP A 457 -15.38 27.64 -16.60
N LEU A 458 -15.54 27.26 -17.88
CA LEU A 458 -16.18 28.09 -18.90
C LEU A 458 -17.53 27.50 -19.27
N VAL A 459 -18.60 28.28 -19.06
CA VAL A 459 -19.94 27.92 -19.53
C VAL A 459 -20.15 28.55 -20.91
N ILE A 460 -20.18 27.72 -21.95
CA ILE A 460 -20.38 28.16 -23.34
C ILE A 460 -21.85 27.97 -23.70
N TRP A 461 -22.56 29.08 -23.86
CA TRP A 461 -23.94 29.09 -24.32
C TRP A 461 -23.99 29.02 -25.85
N LEU A 462 -24.43 27.89 -26.38
CA LEU A 462 -24.61 27.69 -27.82
C LEU A 462 -26.08 27.88 -28.21
N LYS A 463 -26.32 28.59 -29.32
CA LYS A 463 -27.66 28.65 -29.90
C LYS A 463 -27.97 27.32 -30.58
N LEU A 464 -29.18 26.80 -30.37
CA LEU A 464 -29.69 25.65 -31.10
C LEU A 464 -29.78 25.99 -32.59
N THR A 465 -29.42 25.02 -33.44
CA THR A 465 -29.61 25.15 -34.89
C THR A 465 -31.10 25.11 -35.25
N PRO A 466 -31.51 25.67 -36.40
CA PRO A 466 -32.90 25.59 -36.85
C PRO A 466 -33.45 24.17 -37.08
N TYR A 467 -32.60 23.13 -37.11
CA TYR A 467 -33.01 21.73 -37.22
C TYR A 467 -33.21 21.07 -35.84
N GLN A 468 -32.64 21.66 -34.78
CA GLN A 468 -32.80 21.19 -33.40
C GLN A 468 -33.98 21.84 -32.67
N ILE A 469 -34.47 22.97 -33.21
CA ILE A 469 -35.74 23.63 -32.84
C ILE A 469 -36.83 23.01 -33.69
#